data_AF-A0A257MM97-F1
#
_entry.id   AF-A0A257MM97-F1
#
_cell.length_a   1.000
_cell.length_b   1.000
_cell.length_c   1.000
_cell.angle_alpha   90.00
_cell.angle_beta   90.00
_cell.angle_gamma   90.00
#
_symmetry.space_group_name_H-M   'P 1'
#
loop_
_entity.id
_entity.type
_entity.pdbx_description
1 polymer ?
#
loop_
_entity_poly.entity_id
_entity_poly.type
_entity_poly.pdbx_seq_one_letter_code
_entity_poly.pdbx_strand_id
1 'polypeptide(L)'
;MLRAALGQRRRMESWSWARVWQRSRRNWHWPLLPPPRLALQGAGAAKQPGEFPFSNYQITLDQETLSLGPLYLEGLFDHLIAHYIFCPRSLDEAALLARSALQGLKSPDPDRARALVNIFSDIIVDSLRLERSLEDREKVLMGWQRLAEQPDLMDLDRVVLGLLRSYWEADLPASDLPEISLLERIFSAGFRDRSLWTRQCRQMARILEPLLPGILGRGPVRCQEILNGCAHDLPLAGSEELEPGQYNLVLAALGLEGDLVRWYRDQSYSITIREAP
;
A
#
# COMPACT_ATOMS: atom_id res chain seq x y z
N MET A 1 2.16 -54.50 -22.11
CA MET A 1 2.45 -54.26 -20.68
C MET A 1 2.49 -52.76 -20.40
N LEU A 2 1.32 -52.12 -20.44
CA LEU A 2 1.05 -50.71 -20.13
C LEU A 2 0.93 -50.50 -18.60
N ARG A 3 2.04 -50.52 -17.85
CA ARG A 3 2.00 -50.26 -16.40
C ARG A 3 3.19 -49.46 -15.86
N ALA A 4 3.78 -48.57 -16.65
CA ALA A 4 4.88 -47.70 -16.20
C ALA A 4 4.61 -46.18 -16.38
N ALA A 5 3.40 -45.77 -16.77
CA ALA A 5 3.07 -44.36 -17.03
C ALA A 5 2.07 -43.74 -16.02
N LEU A 6 1.81 -44.40 -14.88
CA LEU A 6 0.85 -43.95 -13.86
C LEU A 6 1.51 -43.51 -12.54
N GLY A 7 2.83 -43.36 -12.52
CA GLY A 7 3.60 -43.03 -11.31
C GLY A 7 3.96 -41.55 -11.11
N GLN A 8 3.63 -40.66 -12.04
CA GLN A 8 4.13 -39.27 -12.02
C GLN A 8 3.06 -38.19 -12.25
N ARG A 9 1.79 -38.49 -11.93
CA ARG A 9 0.91 -37.41 -11.48
C ARG A 9 1.34 -37.06 -10.05
N ARG A 10 2.29 -36.11 -9.94
CA ARG A 10 2.54 -35.35 -8.72
C ARG A 10 1.17 -35.09 -8.06
N ARG A 11 1.01 -35.49 -6.81
CA ARG A 11 -0.03 -34.96 -5.94
C ARG A 11 0.21 -33.44 -5.88
N MET A 12 -0.40 -32.68 -6.79
CA MET A 12 -0.78 -31.32 -6.47
C MET A 12 -1.77 -31.48 -5.33
N GLU A 13 -1.32 -31.25 -4.09
CA GLU A 13 -2.26 -31.00 -3.02
C GLU A 13 -3.23 -29.93 -3.55
N SER A 14 -4.52 -30.25 -3.56
CA SER A 14 -5.56 -29.28 -3.90
C SER A 14 -5.55 -28.21 -2.81
N TRP A 15 -4.74 -27.18 -2.99
CA TRP A 15 -4.68 -26.05 -2.10
C TRP A 15 -5.82 -25.08 -2.44
N SER A 16 -6.28 -24.32 -1.46
CA SER A 16 -7.37 -23.36 -1.60
C SER A 16 -6.88 -22.00 -1.13
N TRP A 17 -6.99 -20.97 -1.97
CA TRP A 17 -6.65 -19.59 -1.61
C TRP A 17 -7.42 -19.13 -0.37
N ALA A 18 -8.64 -19.65 -0.13
CA ALA A 18 -9.42 -19.36 1.06
C ALA A 18 -8.76 -19.90 2.35
N ARG A 19 -8.13 -21.08 2.29
CA ARG A 19 -7.34 -21.62 3.41
C ARG A 19 -6.06 -20.82 3.63
N VAL A 20 -5.41 -20.38 2.56
CA VAL A 20 -4.23 -19.50 2.62
C VAL A 20 -4.60 -18.17 3.29
N TRP A 21 -5.72 -17.57 2.89
CA TRP A 21 -6.26 -16.35 3.51
C TRP A 21 -6.55 -16.52 5.01
N GLN A 22 -7.20 -17.62 5.40
CA GLN A 22 -7.46 -17.92 6.81
C GLN A 22 -6.16 -18.07 7.62
N ARG A 23 -5.13 -18.69 7.03
CA ARG A 23 -3.81 -18.81 7.65
C ARG A 23 -3.16 -17.44 7.85
N SER A 24 -3.12 -16.60 6.81
CA SER A 24 -2.62 -15.22 6.92
C SER A 24 -3.36 -14.43 7.99
N ARG A 25 -4.71 -14.40 7.98
CA ARG A 25 -5.48 -13.71 9.04
C ARG A 25 -5.13 -14.20 10.43
N ARG A 26 -4.95 -15.51 10.63
CA ARG A 26 -4.53 -16.07 11.92
C ARG A 26 -3.13 -15.61 12.33
N ASN A 27 -2.17 -15.58 11.41
CA ASN A 27 -0.81 -15.09 11.65
C ASN A 27 -0.76 -13.61 12.04
N TRP A 28 -1.83 -12.87 11.77
CA TRP A 28 -1.98 -11.45 12.05
C TRP A 28 -3.08 -11.14 13.07
N HIS A 29 -3.41 -12.11 13.94
CA HIS A 29 -4.38 -11.95 15.03
C HIS A 29 -5.80 -11.54 14.58
N TRP A 30 -6.24 -12.06 13.43
CA TRP A 30 -7.60 -11.91 12.88
C TRP A 30 -8.03 -10.46 12.59
N PRO A 31 -7.32 -9.75 11.69
CA PRO A 31 -7.72 -8.41 11.28
C PRO A 31 -9.14 -8.43 10.68
N LEU A 32 -9.88 -7.34 10.84
CA LEU A 32 -11.25 -7.17 10.33
C LEU A 32 -11.26 -6.84 8.82
N LEU A 33 -10.65 -7.71 8.01
CA LEU A 33 -10.62 -7.61 6.56
C LEU A 33 -11.61 -8.59 5.91
N PRO A 34 -12.33 -8.16 4.85
CA PRO A 34 -13.17 -9.07 4.08
C PRO A 34 -12.32 -10.11 3.34
N PRO A 35 -12.89 -11.28 2.99
CA PRO A 35 -12.19 -12.27 2.19
C PRO A 35 -11.87 -11.72 0.78
N PRO A 36 -10.73 -12.11 0.18
CA PRO A 36 -10.45 -11.86 -1.22
C PRO A 36 -11.54 -12.41 -2.14
N ARG A 37 -11.70 -11.79 -3.31
CA ARG A 37 -12.60 -12.25 -4.37
C ARG A 37 -11.83 -12.62 -5.63
N LEU A 38 -12.38 -13.53 -6.41
CA LEU A 38 -11.84 -13.84 -7.75
C LEU A 38 -12.29 -12.77 -8.74
N ALA A 39 -11.37 -12.30 -9.58
CA ALA A 39 -11.72 -11.46 -10.72
C ALA A 39 -12.68 -12.23 -11.65
N LEU A 40 -13.88 -11.69 -11.86
CA LEU A 40 -14.79 -12.21 -12.88
C LEU A 40 -14.21 -11.86 -14.26
N GLN A 41 -13.99 -12.85 -15.12
CA GLN A 41 -13.63 -12.60 -16.52
C GLN A 41 -14.86 -12.04 -17.26
N GLY A 42 -14.83 -10.75 -17.60
CA GLY A 42 -15.87 -10.09 -18.38
C GLY A 42 -16.09 -8.64 -17.96
N ALA A 43 -16.19 -7.73 -18.93
CA ALA A 43 -16.40 -6.30 -18.70
C ALA A 43 -17.66 -6.02 -17.88
N GLY A 44 -17.51 -5.23 -16.81
CA GLY A 44 -18.60 -4.77 -15.96
C GLY A 44 -18.67 -5.50 -14.62
N ALA A 45 -17.70 -5.24 -13.74
CA ALA A 45 -17.86 -5.50 -12.31
C ALA A 45 -18.90 -4.51 -11.76
N ALA A 46 -20.19 -4.79 -12.00
CA ALA A 46 -21.27 -4.09 -11.32
C ALA A 46 -21.10 -4.32 -9.81
N LYS A 47 -21.12 -3.23 -9.03
CA LYS A 47 -21.09 -3.29 -7.57
C LYS A 47 -22.18 -4.23 -7.08
N GLN A 48 -21.81 -5.35 -6.47
CA GLN A 48 -22.76 -6.30 -5.90
C GLN A 48 -23.49 -5.64 -4.71
N PRO A 49 -24.81 -5.87 -4.52
CA PRO A 49 -25.53 -5.39 -3.34
C PRO A 49 -24.93 -6.02 -2.06
N GLY A 50 -24.58 -5.19 -1.07
CA GLY A 50 -23.91 -5.63 0.16
C GLY A 50 -22.37 -5.58 0.11
N GLU A 51 -21.79 -4.97 -0.93
CA GLU A 51 -20.35 -4.74 -1.01
C GLU A 51 -19.83 -3.86 0.13
N PHE A 52 -18.64 -4.24 0.62
CA PHE A 52 -17.87 -3.42 1.55
C PHE A 52 -17.66 -2.03 0.91
N PRO A 53 -18.01 -0.93 1.61
CA PRO A 53 -18.13 0.39 0.98
C PRO A 53 -16.79 0.95 0.47
N PHE A 54 -15.67 0.39 0.95
CA PHE A 54 -14.33 0.81 0.58
C PHE A 54 -13.72 -0.13 -0.48
N SER A 55 -13.75 0.30 -1.74
CA SER A 55 -13.07 -0.38 -2.87
C SER A 55 -11.57 -0.60 -2.63
N ASN A 56 -10.96 0.24 -1.81
CA ASN A 56 -9.52 0.31 -1.54
C ASN A 56 -9.00 -0.95 -0.81
N TYR A 57 -9.90 -1.70 -0.17
CA TYR A 57 -9.59 -2.93 0.57
C TYR A 57 -10.08 -4.19 -0.11
N GLN A 58 -10.60 -4.05 -1.32
CA GLN A 58 -11.05 -5.19 -2.09
C GLN A 58 -9.85 -5.92 -2.69
N ILE A 59 -9.47 -7.02 -2.05
CA ILE A 59 -8.43 -7.90 -2.57
C ILE A 59 -9.04 -8.71 -3.72
N THR A 60 -8.67 -8.37 -4.95
CA THR A 60 -9.10 -9.10 -6.14
C THR A 60 -7.94 -9.96 -6.62
N LEU A 61 -8.20 -11.25 -6.80
CA LEU A 61 -7.24 -12.23 -7.29
C LEU A 61 -7.58 -12.58 -8.73
N ASP A 62 -6.64 -12.34 -9.63
CA ASP A 62 -6.71 -12.85 -10.99
C ASP A 62 -6.07 -14.24 -11.11
N GLN A 63 -6.24 -14.84 -12.29
CA GLN A 63 -5.77 -16.20 -12.53
C GLN A 63 -4.24 -16.31 -12.59
N GLU A 64 -3.57 -15.24 -12.99
CA GLU A 64 -2.11 -15.18 -12.98
C GLU A 64 -1.59 -15.23 -11.55
N THR A 65 -2.12 -14.38 -10.66
CA THR A 65 -1.78 -14.32 -9.24
C THR A 65 -2.05 -15.66 -8.55
N LEU A 66 -3.17 -16.31 -8.86
CA LEU A 66 -3.46 -17.65 -8.34
C LEU A 66 -2.45 -18.70 -8.80
N SER A 67 -1.93 -18.58 -10.03
CA SER A 67 -0.97 -19.55 -10.57
C SER A 67 0.40 -19.52 -9.86
N LEU A 68 0.70 -18.46 -9.11
CA LEU A 68 1.92 -18.30 -8.33
C LEU A 68 1.97 -19.17 -7.07
N GLY A 69 0.84 -19.80 -6.73
CA GLY A 69 0.79 -20.82 -5.69
C GLY A 69 0.61 -20.28 -4.27
N PRO A 70 0.50 -21.19 -3.28
CA PRO A 70 0.03 -20.85 -1.94
C PRO A 70 1.01 -20.02 -1.13
N LEU A 71 2.32 -20.18 -1.35
CA LEU A 71 3.35 -19.45 -0.60
C LEU A 71 3.39 -17.98 -1.01
N TYR A 72 3.37 -17.71 -2.32
CA TYR A 72 3.26 -16.36 -2.86
C TYR A 72 1.98 -15.67 -2.39
N LEU A 73 0.84 -16.35 -2.50
CA LEU A 73 -0.44 -15.81 -2.06
C LEU A 73 -0.47 -15.49 -0.57
N GLU A 74 0.15 -16.33 0.27
CA GLU A 74 0.28 -16.02 1.70
C GLU A 74 1.12 -14.78 1.92
N GLY A 75 2.25 -14.64 1.21
CA GLY A 75 3.09 -13.45 1.25
C GLY A 75 2.35 -12.18 0.82
N LEU A 76 1.55 -12.26 -0.25
CA LEU A 76 0.70 -11.18 -0.72
C LEU A 76 -0.37 -10.82 0.33
N PHE A 77 -1.07 -11.80 0.89
CA PHE A 77 -2.07 -11.53 1.94
C PHE A 77 -1.44 -10.94 3.20
N ASP A 78 -0.29 -11.47 3.62
CA ASP A 78 0.45 -10.97 4.78
C ASP A 78 0.89 -9.52 4.56
N HIS A 79 1.36 -9.17 3.35
CA HIS A 79 1.68 -7.79 2.94
C HIS A 79 0.45 -6.88 3.02
N LEU A 80 -0.68 -7.27 2.41
CA LEU A 80 -1.91 -6.48 2.40
C LEU A 80 -2.51 -6.30 3.80
N ILE A 81 -2.44 -7.33 4.64
CA ILE A 81 -2.83 -7.24 6.06
C ILE A 81 -1.89 -6.30 6.81
N ALA A 82 -0.59 -6.35 6.54
CA ALA A 82 0.38 -5.49 7.21
C ALA A 82 0.19 -4.02 6.83
N HIS A 83 -0.20 -3.69 5.59
CA HIS A 83 -0.68 -2.34 5.24
C HIS A 83 -1.86 -1.91 6.11
N TYR A 84 -2.85 -2.80 6.26
CA TYR A 84 -4.02 -2.54 7.10
C TYR A 84 -3.67 -2.33 8.59
N ILE A 85 -2.65 -3.02 9.12
CA ILE A 85 -2.27 -2.93 10.53
C ILE A 85 -1.31 -1.75 10.79
N PHE A 86 -0.37 -1.50 9.88
CA PHE A 86 0.78 -0.64 10.15
C PHE A 86 0.77 0.67 9.37
N CYS A 87 0.53 0.67 8.05
CA CYS A 87 0.79 1.84 7.22
C CYS A 87 0.08 1.83 5.83
N PRO A 88 -0.57 2.93 5.45
CA PRO A 88 -1.13 3.94 6.34
C PRO A 88 -2.31 3.32 7.10
N ARG A 89 -2.20 3.27 8.43
CA ARG A 89 -3.21 2.66 9.30
C ARG A 89 -4.50 3.48 9.35
N SER A 90 -4.47 4.76 8.98
CA SER A 90 -5.65 5.62 8.91
C SER A 90 -5.60 6.52 7.68
N LEU A 91 -6.76 7.07 7.30
CA LEU A 91 -6.86 8.14 6.32
C LEU A 91 -5.97 9.34 6.70
N ASP A 92 -5.90 9.69 7.98
CA ASP A 92 -5.06 10.79 8.47
C ASP A 92 -3.56 10.55 8.23
N GLU A 93 -3.09 9.34 8.54
CA GLU A 93 -1.69 8.96 8.31
C GLU A 93 -1.39 8.96 6.81
N ALA A 94 -2.33 8.47 5.99
CA ALA A 94 -2.22 8.53 4.53
C ALA A 94 -2.15 9.96 4.01
N ALA A 95 -2.97 10.86 4.54
CA ALA A 95 -2.98 12.28 4.18
C ALA A 95 -1.69 12.98 4.55
N LEU A 96 -1.14 12.69 5.74
CA LEU A 96 0.16 13.22 6.16
C LEU A 96 1.29 12.73 5.24
N LEU A 97 1.29 11.45 4.85
CA LEU A 97 2.27 10.90 3.90
C LEU A 97 2.11 11.51 2.50
N ALA A 98 0.89 11.62 2.00
CA ALA A 98 0.60 12.26 0.71
C ALA A 98 1.03 13.73 0.68
N ARG A 99 0.71 14.49 1.73
CA ARG A 99 1.18 15.87 1.92
C ARG A 99 2.70 15.93 1.94
N SER A 100 3.34 15.04 2.69
CA SER A 100 4.81 14.97 2.75
C SER A 100 5.44 14.66 1.40
N ALA A 101 4.87 13.72 0.64
CA ALA A 101 5.33 13.39 -0.70
C ALA A 101 5.21 14.61 -1.63
N LEU A 102 4.05 15.28 -1.65
CA LEU A 102 3.82 16.51 -2.43
C LEU A 102 4.83 17.61 -2.11
N GLN A 103 5.17 17.80 -0.83
CA GLN A 103 6.19 18.77 -0.39
C GLN A 103 7.61 18.37 -0.77
N GLY A 104 7.85 17.09 -1.08
CA GLY A 104 9.12 16.58 -1.56
C GLY A 104 9.38 16.90 -3.04
N LEU A 105 8.30 16.98 -3.83
CA LEU A 105 8.35 17.22 -5.27
C LEU A 105 8.80 18.65 -5.61
N LYS A 106 9.49 18.82 -6.74
CA LYS A 106 9.79 20.14 -7.34
C LYS A 106 8.52 20.87 -7.76
N SER A 107 7.51 20.13 -8.21
CA SER A 107 6.20 20.67 -8.56
C SER A 107 5.12 19.72 -8.06
N PRO A 108 4.08 20.21 -7.35
CA PRO A 108 3.03 19.34 -6.82
C PRO A 108 2.31 18.58 -7.94
N ASP A 109 2.39 17.26 -7.90
CA ASP A 109 1.76 16.33 -8.83
C ASP A 109 1.16 15.17 -8.02
N PRO A 110 -0.18 15.05 -7.96
CA PRO A 110 -0.86 14.02 -7.18
C PRO A 110 -0.52 12.59 -7.61
N ASP A 111 -0.31 12.34 -8.90
CA ASP A 111 -0.04 10.99 -9.40
C ASP A 111 1.38 10.55 -9.04
N ARG A 112 2.34 11.47 -9.11
CA ARG A 112 3.71 11.23 -8.63
C ARG A 112 3.74 11.04 -7.12
N ALA A 113 3.03 11.89 -6.37
CA ALA A 113 2.95 11.77 -4.92
C ALA A 113 2.34 10.43 -4.52
N ARG A 114 1.27 9.99 -5.19
CA ARG A 114 0.65 8.66 -4.99
C ARG A 114 1.66 7.53 -5.15
N ALA A 115 2.40 7.53 -6.24
CA ALA A 115 3.41 6.51 -6.51
C ALA A 115 4.45 6.44 -5.39
N LEU A 116 4.93 7.60 -4.95
CA LEU A 116 5.94 7.71 -3.91
C LEU A 116 5.41 7.33 -2.51
N VAL A 117 4.15 7.61 -2.21
CA VAL A 117 3.50 7.14 -0.97
C VAL A 117 3.39 5.62 -0.96
N ASN A 118 2.98 5.01 -2.06
CA ASN A 118 2.88 3.55 -2.16
C ASN A 118 4.25 2.89 -1.98
N ILE A 119 5.28 3.36 -2.71
CA ILE A 119 6.67 2.89 -2.53
C ILE A 119 7.09 3.01 -1.06
N PHE A 120 6.84 4.16 -0.44
CA PHE A 120 7.20 4.40 0.95
C PHE A 120 6.52 3.39 1.87
N SER A 121 5.20 3.23 1.72
CA SER A 121 4.43 2.32 2.57
C SER A 121 4.84 0.87 2.40
N ASP A 122 5.16 0.43 1.18
CA ASP A 122 5.55 -0.95 0.89
C ASP A 122 6.90 -1.27 1.56
N ILE A 123 7.87 -0.34 1.46
CA ILE A 123 9.17 -0.46 2.14
C ILE A 123 8.98 -0.59 3.66
N ILE A 124 8.15 0.28 4.25
CA ILE A 124 7.87 0.27 5.69
C ILE A 124 7.23 -1.05 6.10
N VAL A 125 6.17 -1.46 5.42
CA VAL A 125 5.38 -2.65 5.73
C VAL A 125 6.22 -3.91 5.65
N ASP A 126 6.96 -4.10 4.57
CA ASP A 126 7.75 -5.32 4.41
C ASP A 126 9.00 -5.31 5.30
N SER A 127 9.57 -4.14 5.62
CA SER A 127 10.64 -4.07 6.62
C SER A 127 10.15 -4.47 8.02
N LEU A 128 8.96 -4.00 8.43
CA LEU A 128 8.35 -4.42 9.71
C LEU A 128 8.03 -5.92 9.75
N ARG A 129 7.65 -6.50 8.61
CA ARG A 129 7.42 -7.95 8.48
C ARG A 129 8.71 -8.74 8.65
N LEU A 130 9.80 -8.32 7.99
CA LEU A 130 11.10 -8.97 8.09
C LEU A 130 11.65 -8.98 9.52
N GLU A 131 11.42 -7.92 10.28
CA GLU A 131 11.84 -7.85 11.68
C GLU A 131 10.95 -8.69 12.61
N ARG A 132 9.71 -9.01 12.19
CA ARG A 132 8.75 -9.75 13.00
C ARG A 132 9.07 -11.25 13.03
N SER A 133 9.40 -11.85 11.89
CA SER A 133 9.56 -13.30 11.77
C SER A 133 10.52 -13.72 10.65
N LEU A 134 11.33 -14.76 10.91
CA LEU A 134 12.14 -15.41 9.87
C LEU A 134 11.29 -16.08 8.78
N GLU A 135 10.08 -16.54 9.12
CA GLU A 135 9.13 -17.10 8.14
C GLU A 135 8.63 -16.02 7.16
N ASP A 136 8.56 -14.75 7.59
CA ASP A 136 8.22 -13.64 6.70
C ASP A 136 9.35 -13.35 5.71
N ARG A 137 10.60 -13.70 6.03
CA ARG A 137 11.75 -13.43 5.15
C ARG A 137 11.62 -14.07 3.78
N GLU A 138 11.31 -15.37 3.73
CA GLU A 138 11.11 -16.06 2.45
C GLU A 138 9.96 -15.43 1.64
N LYS A 139 8.82 -15.16 2.30
CA LYS A 139 7.63 -14.63 1.65
C LYS A 139 7.82 -13.21 1.11
N VAL A 140 8.46 -12.33 1.88
CA VAL A 140 8.77 -10.96 1.48
C VAL A 140 9.74 -11.00 0.31
N LEU A 141 10.88 -11.68 0.46
CA LEU A 141 11.90 -11.70 -0.58
C LEU A 141 11.40 -12.33 -1.88
N MET A 142 10.56 -13.35 -1.82
CA MET A 142 9.92 -13.92 -3.02
C MET A 142 9.13 -12.88 -3.83
N GLY A 143 8.37 -12.01 -3.16
CA GLY A 143 7.61 -10.95 -3.83
C GLY A 143 8.52 -9.94 -4.53
N TRP A 144 9.56 -9.48 -3.83
CA TRP A 144 10.51 -8.51 -4.37
C TRP A 144 11.44 -9.09 -5.44
N GLN A 145 11.81 -10.37 -5.36
CA GLN A 145 12.58 -11.06 -6.39
C GLN A 145 11.77 -11.20 -7.69
N ARG A 146 10.48 -11.57 -7.60
CA ARG A 146 9.61 -11.61 -8.78
C ARG A 146 9.44 -10.22 -9.43
N LEU A 147 9.42 -9.17 -8.63
CA LEU A 147 9.39 -7.80 -9.14
C LEU A 147 10.71 -7.44 -9.82
N ALA A 148 11.83 -7.84 -9.24
CA ALA A 148 13.16 -7.70 -9.81
C ALA A 148 13.37 -8.47 -11.14
N GLU A 149 12.52 -9.45 -11.46
CA GLU A 149 12.54 -10.19 -12.73
C GLU A 149 11.75 -9.49 -13.84
N GLN A 150 11.04 -8.39 -13.56
CA GLN A 150 10.26 -7.68 -14.57
C GLN A 150 11.19 -7.06 -15.64
N PRO A 151 10.88 -7.19 -16.94
CA PRO A 151 11.76 -6.72 -18.01
C PRO A 151 11.79 -5.19 -18.16
N ASP A 152 10.83 -4.47 -17.56
CA ASP A 152 10.60 -3.04 -17.70
C ASP A 152 11.03 -2.21 -16.48
N LEU A 153 11.91 -2.76 -15.63
CA LEU A 153 12.49 -2.02 -14.49
C LEU A 153 13.19 -0.74 -14.95
N MET A 154 12.79 0.38 -14.36
CA MET A 154 13.39 1.69 -14.56
C MET A 154 14.32 2.07 -13.41
N ASP A 155 14.98 3.23 -13.51
CA ASP A 155 15.99 3.65 -12.53
C ASP A 155 15.39 3.81 -11.13
N LEU A 156 14.14 4.28 -11.01
CA LEU A 156 13.43 4.30 -9.74
C LEU A 156 13.35 2.90 -9.12
N ASP A 157 12.97 1.89 -9.91
CA ASP A 157 12.80 0.53 -9.40
C ASP A 157 14.13 -0.08 -8.97
N ARG A 158 15.20 0.19 -9.74
CA ARG A 158 16.57 -0.23 -9.42
C ARG A 158 17.10 0.43 -8.15
N VAL A 159 16.80 1.71 -7.93
CA VAL A 159 17.20 2.41 -6.70
C VAL A 159 16.48 1.84 -5.48
N VAL A 160 15.18 1.57 -5.58
CA VAL A 160 14.42 0.95 -4.49
C VAL A 160 14.95 -0.46 -4.20
N LEU A 161 15.11 -1.30 -5.22
CA LEU A 161 15.68 -2.64 -5.06
C LEU A 161 17.09 -2.62 -4.47
N GLY A 162 17.93 -1.65 -4.87
CA GLY A 162 19.26 -1.43 -4.30
C GLY A 162 19.23 -1.06 -2.83
N LEU A 163 18.36 -0.14 -2.42
CA LEU A 163 18.12 0.18 -1.00
C LEU A 163 17.72 -1.06 -0.21
N LEU A 164 16.76 -1.83 -0.73
CA LEU A 164 16.22 -3.01 -0.07
C LEU A 164 17.28 -4.12 0.04
N ARG A 165 18.10 -4.32 -0.99
CA ARG A 165 19.26 -5.22 -0.97
C ARG A 165 20.18 -4.90 0.22
N SER A 166 20.60 -3.64 0.32
CA SER A 166 21.50 -3.19 1.39
C SER A 166 20.86 -3.31 2.77
N TYR A 167 19.64 -2.78 2.93
CA TYR A 167 19.00 -2.69 4.25
C TYR A 167 18.52 -4.05 4.77
N TRP A 168 18.04 -4.94 3.90
CA TRP A 168 17.57 -6.27 4.30
C TRP A 168 18.65 -7.35 4.26
N GLU A 169 19.87 -6.98 3.84
CA GLU A 169 20.97 -7.91 3.57
C GLU A 169 20.48 -9.10 2.73
N ALA A 170 19.78 -8.77 1.63
CA ALA A 170 19.03 -9.73 0.83
C ALA A 170 19.63 -9.91 -0.57
N ASP A 171 19.36 -11.06 -1.19
CA ASP A 171 19.76 -11.33 -2.57
C ASP A 171 18.73 -10.74 -3.56
N LEU A 172 18.75 -9.41 -3.66
CA LEU A 172 18.02 -8.59 -4.65
C LEU A 172 19.04 -7.97 -5.62
N PRO A 173 18.67 -7.61 -6.86
CA PRO A 173 19.62 -7.06 -7.83
C PRO A 173 20.38 -5.85 -7.28
N ALA A 174 21.69 -5.83 -7.52
CA ALA A 174 22.52 -4.68 -7.21
C ALA A 174 22.32 -3.56 -8.25
N SER A 175 22.56 -2.33 -7.82
CA SER A 175 22.59 -1.14 -8.67
C SER A 175 23.64 -0.18 -8.11
N ASP A 176 24.35 0.51 -8.99
CA ASP A 176 25.40 1.47 -8.62
C ASP A 176 24.89 2.93 -8.61
N LEU A 177 23.56 3.10 -8.64
CA LEU A 177 22.93 4.43 -8.66
C LEU A 177 23.17 5.17 -7.34
N PRO A 178 23.66 6.43 -7.37
CA PRO A 178 24.07 7.17 -6.17
C PRO A 178 22.90 7.48 -5.22
N GLU A 179 21.67 7.50 -5.73
CA GLU A 179 20.46 7.73 -4.93
C GLU A 179 20.27 6.66 -3.85
N ILE A 180 20.80 5.45 -4.03
CA ILE A 180 20.75 4.38 -3.04
C ILE A 180 21.38 4.84 -1.72
N SER A 181 22.59 5.39 -1.76
CA SER A 181 23.28 5.89 -0.56
C SER A 181 22.58 7.09 0.09
N LEU A 182 21.82 7.88 -0.69
CA LEU A 182 20.99 8.95 -0.14
C LEU A 182 19.80 8.40 0.63
N LEU A 183 19.14 7.37 0.09
CA LEU A 183 18.03 6.70 0.74
C LEU A 183 18.48 5.93 1.99
N GLU A 184 19.62 5.24 1.94
CA GLU A 184 20.21 4.56 3.11
C GLU A 184 20.40 5.54 4.28
N ARG A 185 20.87 6.76 4.00
CA ARG A 185 21.03 7.80 5.03
C ARG A 185 19.70 8.28 5.61
N ILE A 186 18.63 8.32 4.81
CA ILE A 186 17.30 8.73 5.28
C ILE A 186 16.70 7.66 6.20
N PHE A 187 16.94 6.39 5.86
CA PHE A 187 16.37 5.25 6.57
C PHE A 187 17.31 4.64 7.62
N SER A 188 18.50 5.22 7.84
CA SER A 188 19.46 4.74 8.86
C SER A 188 18.92 4.80 10.28
N ALA A 189 17.96 5.68 10.56
CA ALA A 189 17.27 5.75 11.86
C ALA A 189 16.23 4.62 12.04
N GLY A 190 16.00 3.81 11.00
CA GLY A 190 15.04 2.71 10.98
C GLY A 190 13.66 3.10 10.48
N PHE A 191 12.84 2.08 10.21
CA PHE A 191 11.48 2.19 9.69
C PHE A 191 10.41 2.17 10.80
N ARG A 192 10.78 1.84 12.04
CA ARG A 192 9.84 1.73 13.19
C ARG A 192 9.38 3.06 13.75
N ASP A 193 10.24 4.07 13.69
CA ASP A 193 9.94 5.36 14.29
C ASP A 193 8.96 6.15 13.41
N ARG A 194 7.67 6.00 13.71
CA ARG A 194 6.57 6.70 13.03
C ARG A 194 6.73 8.21 13.03
N SER A 195 7.40 8.79 14.03
CA SER A 195 7.63 10.24 14.08
C SER A 195 8.50 10.72 12.93
N LEU A 196 9.31 9.83 12.34
CA LEU A 196 10.19 10.13 11.22
C LEU A 196 9.52 9.94 9.86
N TRP A 197 8.38 9.24 9.78
CA TRP A 197 7.80 8.83 8.50
C TRP A 197 7.47 9.99 7.59
N THR A 198 6.88 11.07 8.11
CA THR A 198 6.56 12.26 7.33
C THR A 198 7.81 12.90 6.73
N ARG A 199 8.90 12.97 7.49
CA ARG A 199 10.18 13.50 7.05
C ARG A 199 10.83 12.55 6.03
N GLN A 200 10.90 11.27 6.32
CA GLN A 200 11.52 10.26 5.46
C GLN A 200 10.78 10.16 4.12
N CYS A 201 9.44 10.15 4.13
CA CYS A 201 8.60 10.16 2.93
C CYS A 201 8.87 11.40 2.07
N ARG A 202 8.92 12.60 2.67
CA ARG A 202 9.26 13.84 1.95
C ARG A 202 10.65 13.79 1.32
N GLN A 203 11.65 13.32 2.07
CA GLN A 203 13.03 13.26 1.57
C GLN A 203 13.19 12.19 0.48
N MET A 204 12.57 11.02 0.63
CA MET A 204 12.51 9.97 -0.39
C MET A 204 11.83 10.49 -1.65
N ALA A 205 10.70 11.18 -1.52
CA ALA A 205 10.00 11.77 -2.66
C ALA A 205 10.88 12.72 -3.47
N ARG A 206 11.65 13.58 -2.79
CA ARG A 206 12.61 14.48 -3.43
C ARG A 206 13.72 13.74 -4.20
N ILE A 207 14.18 12.60 -3.69
CA ILE A 207 15.27 11.82 -4.29
C ILE A 207 14.75 11.00 -5.48
N LEU A 208 13.57 10.40 -5.34
CA LEU A 208 13.01 9.51 -6.35
C LEU A 208 12.24 10.25 -7.45
N GLU A 209 11.77 11.48 -7.22
CA GLU A 209 11.03 12.26 -8.23
C GLU A 209 11.74 12.33 -9.59
N PRO A 210 13.04 12.64 -9.70
CA PRO A 210 13.74 12.70 -10.98
C PRO A 210 13.83 11.36 -11.71
N LEU A 211 13.61 10.25 -11.00
CA LEU A 211 13.71 8.89 -11.52
C LEU A 211 12.36 8.31 -11.95
N LEU A 212 11.26 9.03 -11.72
CA LEU A 212 9.94 8.64 -12.20
C LEU A 212 9.89 8.68 -13.74
N PRO A 213 9.15 7.74 -14.39
CA PRO A 213 8.29 6.72 -13.79
C PRO A 213 9.02 5.41 -13.43
N GLY A 214 8.30 4.49 -12.78
CA GLY A 214 8.72 3.10 -12.54
C GLY A 214 7.53 2.15 -12.56
N ILE A 215 7.76 0.87 -12.29
CA ILE A 215 6.69 -0.11 -12.10
C ILE A 215 6.16 -0.12 -10.66
N LEU A 216 7.01 0.27 -9.70
CA LEU A 216 6.64 0.37 -8.30
C LEU A 216 5.68 1.52 -8.02
N GLY A 217 4.89 1.38 -6.95
CA GLY A 217 3.99 2.41 -6.47
C GLY A 217 2.72 2.62 -7.30
N ARG A 218 2.46 1.80 -8.33
CA ARG A 218 1.24 1.90 -9.12
C ARG A 218 0.00 1.51 -8.31
N GLY A 219 -1.12 2.17 -8.60
CA GLY A 219 -2.41 1.90 -7.94
C GLY A 219 -2.76 2.88 -6.82
N PRO A 220 -3.91 2.70 -6.15
CA PRO A 220 -4.39 3.59 -5.11
C PRO A 220 -3.64 3.40 -3.78
N VAL A 221 -3.55 4.47 -2.98
CA VAL A 221 -3.04 4.38 -1.60
C VAL A 221 -4.07 3.65 -0.73
N ARG A 222 -3.64 2.57 -0.07
CA ARG A 222 -4.53 1.76 0.78
C ARG A 222 -4.56 2.34 2.20
N CYS A 223 -5.62 3.06 2.58
CA CYS A 223 -5.74 3.72 3.89
C CYS A 223 -7.07 3.42 4.60
N GLN A 224 -7.02 3.24 5.93
CA GLN A 224 -8.14 2.68 6.69
C GLN A 224 -9.08 3.77 7.20
N GLU A 225 -10.36 3.44 7.28
CA GLU A 225 -11.28 4.10 8.20
C GLU A 225 -11.94 3.03 9.07
N ILE A 226 -11.69 3.09 10.38
CA ILE A 226 -12.40 2.27 11.38
C ILE A 226 -13.75 2.92 11.72
N LEU A 227 -14.44 3.48 10.74
CA LEU A 227 -15.78 4.02 10.96
C LEU A 227 -16.69 3.41 9.91
N ASN A 228 -17.87 3.00 10.36
CA ASN A 228 -18.98 2.50 9.55
C ASN A 228 -19.54 3.59 8.60
N GLY A 229 -18.70 4.38 7.93
CA GLY A 229 -19.05 5.56 7.14
C GLY A 229 -18.13 5.70 5.92
N CYS A 230 -18.61 6.38 4.88
CA CYS A 230 -17.91 6.53 3.61
C CYS A 230 -16.62 7.37 3.77
N ALA A 231 -15.50 6.90 3.24
CA ALA A 231 -14.23 7.66 3.19
C ALA A 231 -14.30 8.95 2.36
N HIS A 232 -15.38 9.08 1.60
CA HIS A 232 -15.72 10.30 0.89
C HIS A 232 -16.20 11.42 1.81
N ASP A 233 -16.56 11.11 3.08
CA ASP A 233 -17.27 12.03 3.99
C ASP A 233 -16.47 12.42 5.25
N LEU A 234 -15.26 11.87 5.46
CA LEU A 234 -14.45 12.15 6.66
C LEU A 234 -13.38 13.23 6.41
N PRO A 235 -13.32 14.31 7.22
CA PRO A 235 -12.30 15.34 7.08
C PRO A 235 -10.92 14.76 7.43
N LEU A 236 -9.93 14.98 6.56
CA LEU A 236 -8.53 14.62 6.81
C LEU A 236 -8.02 15.32 8.08
N ALA A 237 -7.55 14.61 9.09
CA ALA A 237 -6.92 15.26 10.24
C ALA A 237 -5.63 15.98 9.82
N GLY A 238 -5.36 17.15 10.42
CA GLY A 238 -4.24 18.01 10.03
C GLY A 238 -4.44 18.77 8.72
N SER A 239 -5.67 18.78 8.18
CA SER A 239 -6.07 19.66 7.08
C SER A 239 -6.39 21.09 7.50
N GLU A 240 -6.49 21.35 8.80
CA GLU A 240 -6.77 22.67 9.39
C GLU A 240 -5.80 23.76 8.90
N GLU A 241 -4.57 23.37 8.56
CA GLU A 241 -3.50 24.26 8.08
C GLU A 241 -3.31 24.23 6.56
N LEU A 242 -4.09 23.42 5.82
CA LEU A 242 -3.94 23.30 4.38
C LEU A 242 -4.75 24.37 3.66
N GLU A 243 -4.09 25.08 2.73
CA GLU A 243 -4.81 25.90 1.77
C GLU A 243 -5.71 25.02 0.89
N PRO A 244 -6.87 25.51 0.40
CA PRO A 244 -7.81 24.70 -0.38
C PRO A 244 -7.17 23.98 -1.58
N GLY A 245 -6.21 24.61 -2.25
CA GLY A 245 -5.47 24.00 -3.34
C GLY A 245 -4.59 22.83 -2.89
N GLN A 246 -3.94 22.94 -1.73
CA GLN A 246 -3.11 21.87 -1.16
C GLN A 246 -3.97 20.69 -0.69
N TYR A 247 -5.13 21.01 -0.10
CA TYR A 247 -6.11 20.01 0.30
C TYR A 247 -6.56 19.13 -0.88
N ASN A 248 -6.91 19.76 -2.00
CA ASN A 248 -7.32 19.05 -3.22
C ASN A 248 -6.21 18.18 -3.78
N LEU A 249 -4.94 18.63 -3.72
CA LEU A 249 -3.81 17.83 -4.16
C LEU A 249 -3.60 16.58 -3.28
N VAL A 250 -3.82 16.69 -1.97
CA VAL A 250 -3.74 15.56 -1.04
C VAL A 250 -4.85 14.55 -1.33
N LEU A 251 -6.10 14.99 -1.48
CA LEU A 251 -7.21 14.10 -1.85
C LEU A 251 -6.95 13.40 -3.20
N ALA A 252 -6.50 14.16 -4.19
CA ALA A 252 -6.16 13.61 -5.49
C ALA A 252 -5.04 12.55 -5.37
N ALA A 253 -4.00 12.78 -4.57
CA ALA A 253 -2.92 11.81 -4.36
C ALA A 253 -3.43 10.51 -3.72
N LEU A 254 -4.41 10.61 -2.82
CA LEU A 254 -5.08 9.45 -2.22
C LEU A 254 -6.09 8.76 -3.15
N GLY A 255 -6.42 9.36 -4.31
CA GLY A 255 -7.46 8.85 -5.20
C GLY A 255 -8.87 9.04 -4.63
N LEU A 256 -9.05 10.03 -3.77
CA LEU A 256 -10.33 10.38 -3.17
C LEU A 256 -10.98 11.52 -3.95
N GLU A 257 -12.28 11.38 -4.22
CA GLU A 257 -13.13 12.41 -4.79
C GLU A 257 -14.08 12.92 -3.70
N GLY A 258 -14.16 14.25 -3.50
CA GLY A 258 -15.04 14.86 -2.50
C GLY A 258 -14.71 16.32 -2.20
N ASP A 259 -15.74 17.09 -1.85
CA ASP A 259 -15.64 18.49 -1.39
C ASP A 259 -15.82 18.55 0.14
N LEU A 260 -14.79 18.13 0.86
CA LEU A 260 -14.75 18.19 2.32
C LEU A 260 -14.59 19.63 2.85
N VAL A 261 -14.20 20.58 1.98
CA VAL A 261 -14.19 22.03 2.28
C VAL A 261 -15.60 22.55 2.55
N ARG A 262 -16.63 21.97 1.88
CA ARG A 262 -18.03 22.29 2.15
C ARG A 262 -18.47 21.92 3.57
N TRP A 263 -17.90 20.85 4.15
CA TRP A 263 -18.24 20.43 5.51
C TRP A 263 -17.70 21.41 6.58
N TYR A 264 -16.47 21.93 6.40
CA TYR A 264 -15.92 22.93 7.32
C TYR A 264 -16.68 24.28 7.28
N ARG A 265 -17.28 24.64 6.13
CA ARG A 265 -18.10 25.86 6.02
C ARG A 265 -19.50 25.69 6.60
N ASP A 266 -20.09 24.50 6.49
CA ASP A 266 -21.46 24.22 6.98
C ASP A 266 -21.53 23.87 8.48
N GLN A 267 -20.40 23.81 9.20
CA GLN A 267 -20.37 23.74 10.68
C GLN A 267 -20.58 25.11 11.36
N SER A 268 -21.02 26.14 10.61
CA SER A 268 -21.45 27.40 11.19
C SER A 268 -22.83 27.24 11.84
N TYR A 269 -22.86 26.64 13.03
CA TYR A 269 -24.05 26.68 13.88
C TYR A 269 -24.33 28.13 14.28
N SER A 270 -25.45 28.68 13.84
CA SER A 270 -26.00 29.90 14.44
C SER A 270 -26.86 29.50 15.64
N ILE A 271 -26.40 29.77 16.86
CA ILE A 271 -27.24 29.68 18.05
C ILE A 271 -28.11 30.94 18.07
N THR A 272 -29.40 30.79 17.75
CA THR A 272 -30.39 31.84 18.01
C THR A 272 -31.00 31.58 19.38
N ILE A 273 -30.54 32.31 20.40
CA ILE A 273 -31.22 32.34 21.70
C ILE A 273 -32.51 33.12 21.48
N ARG A 274 -33.66 32.41 21.55
CA ARG A 274 -34.97 33.05 21.65
C ARG A 274 -35.31 33.17 23.12
N GLU A 275 -35.58 34.38 23.59
CA GLU A 275 -36.20 34.56 24.90
C GLU A 275 -37.57 33.89 24.88
N ALA A 276 -37.83 33.04 25.87
CA ALA A 276 -39.12 32.41 26.05
C ALA A 276 -40.18 33.47 26.42
N PRO A 277 -41.44 33.31 25.99
CA PRO A 277 -42.52 34.24 26.34
C PRO A 277 -42.81 34.29 27.84
#